data_AF-S7YE13-F1
#
_entry.id   AF-S7YE13-F1
#
_cell.length_a   1.000
_cell.length_b   1.000
_cell.length_c   1.000
_cell.angle_alpha   90.00
_cell.angle_beta   90.00
_cell.angle_gamma   90.00
#
_symmetry.space_group_name_H-M   'P 1'
#
loop_
_entity.id
_entity.type
_entity.pdbx_description
1 polymer ?
#
loop_
_entity_poly.entity_id
_entity_poly.type
_entity_poly.pdbx_seq_one_letter_code
_entity_poly.pdbx_strand_id
1 'polypeptide(L)'
;MKIIYAIQSLALEDLGSFAPVFKDLGYQIQYLQLGGDVLNEALASKQPVIVLGGPIGVYETETYPYLTDFIAALTQRLKKNYPTLGIFCGFKYSGTTVPCRS
;
A
#
# COMPACT_ATOMS: atom_id res chain seq x y z
N MET A 1 16.81 -13.16 0.44
CA MET A 1 16.74 -11.68 0.46
C MET A 1 15.40 -11.26 1.04
N LYS A 2 15.37 -10.35 2.02
CA LYS A 2 14.11 -9.87 2.61
C LYS A 2 13.61 -8.68 1.79
N ILE A 3 12.41 -8.77 1.23
CA ILE A 3 11.83 -7.72 0.37
C ILE A 3 10.57 -7.20 1.06
N ILE A 4 10.32 -5.90 0.97
CA ILE A 4 9.04 -5.27 1.31
C ILE A 4 8.54 -4.59 0.06
N TYR A 5 7.29 -4.88 -0.33
CA TYR A 5 6.64 -4.19 -1.43
C TYR A 5 5.90 -2.97 -0.89
N ALA A 6 6.17 -1.79 -1.44
CA ALA A 6 5.46 -0.56 -1.14
C ALA A 6 4.60 -0.18 -2.35
N ILE A 7 3.28 -0.33 -2.23
CA ILE A 7 2.32 -0.03 -3.30
C ILE A 7 1.83 1.40 -3.12
N GLN A 8 2.19 2.28 -4.05
CA GLN A 8 1.85 3.70 -4.06
C GLN A 8 0.60 3.95 -4.87
N SER A 9 -0.39 4.54 -4.22
CA SER A 9 -1.64 4.98 -4.84
C SER A 9 -1.48 6.33 -5.58
N LEU A 10 -0.69 7.24 -5.01
CA LEU A 10 -0.26 8.49 -5.63
C LEU A 10 1.28 8.56 -5.62
N ALA A 11 1.87 9.10 -6.69
CA ALA A 11 3.32 9.15 -6.89
C ALA A 11 4.11 9.95 -5.83
N LEU A 12 3.42 10.65 -4.93
CA LEU A 12 4.02 11.54 -3.91
C LEU A 12 4.08 10.91 -2.51
N GLU A 13 3.49 9.74 -2.29
CA GLU A 13 3.56 9.08 -0.99
C GLU A 13 4.72 8.09 -0.90
N ASP A 14 5.59 8.29 0.08
CA ASP A 14 6.70 7.40 0.39
C ASP A 14 6.51 6.79 1.79
N LEU A 15 7.23 5.71 2.09
CA LEU A 15 7.32 5.11 3.42
C LEU A 15 7.85 6.07 4.50
N GLY A 16 8.41 7.22 4.11
CA GLY A 16 8.85 8.26 5.02
C GLY A 16 9.80 7.70 6.08
N SER A 17 9.46 7.92 7.36
CA SER A 17 10.25 7.45 8.51
C SER A 17 10.38 5.93 8.62
N PHE A 18 9.54 5.14 7.92
CA PHE A 18 9.66 3.68 7.92
C PHE A 18 10.75 3.17 6.96
N ALA A 19 11.08 3.91 5.90
CA ALA A 19 12.10 3.52 4.94
C ALA A 19 13.49 3.25 5.57
N PRO A 20 14.05 4.14 6.42
CA PRO A 20 15.33 3.87 7.08
C PRO A 20 15.24 2.68 8.03
N VAL A 21 14.13 2.53 8.78
CA VAL A 21 13.94 1.40 9.71
C VAL A 21 13.95 0.06 8.97
N PHE A 22 13.27 -0.05 7.83
CA PHE A 22 13.27 -1.27 7.05
C PHE A 22 14.63 -1.59 6.44
N LYS A 23 15.37 -0.57 6.00
CA LYS A 23 16.75 -0.74 5.52
C LYS A 23 17.66 -1.25 6.63
N ASP A 24 17.57 -0.69 7.84
CA ASP A 24 18.36 -1.13 9.00
C ASP A 24 18.04 -2.57 9.42
N LEU A 25 16.78 -3.00 9.22
CA LEU A 25 16.35 -4.39 9.42
C LEU A 25 16.77 -5.35 8.29
N GLY A 26 17.49 -4.86 7.28
CA GLY A 26 18.00 -5.62 6.14
C GLY A 26 16.95 -5.95 5.08
N TYR A 27 15.87 -5.16 5.00
CA TYR A 27 14.88 -5.28 3.93
C TYR A 27 15.25 -4.41 2.74
N GLN A 28 15.09 -4.97 1.54
CA GLN A 28 15.05 -4.21 0.30
C GLN A 28 13.62 -3.75 0.04
N ILE A 29 13.43 -2.46 -0.18
CA ILE A 29 12.13 -1.88 -0.47
C ILE A 29 11.95 -1.84 -1.99
N GLN A 30 10.84 -2.40 -2.46
CA GLN A 30 10.44 -2.33 -3.85
C GLN A 30 9.16 -1.51 -3.96
N TYR A 31 9.27 -0.34 -4.59
CA TYR A 31 8.14 0.53 -4.86
C TYR A 31 7.41 0.06 -6.11
N LEU A 32 6.09 0.04 -6.04
CA LEU A 32 5.19 -0.30 -7.14
C LEU A 32 4.06 0.72 -7.18
N GLN A 33 3.70 1.19 -8.36
CA GLN A 33 2.64 2.18 -8.55
C GLN A 33 1.32 1.52 -8.93
N LEU A 34 0.26 1.83 -8.19
CA LEU A 34 -1.09 1.40 -8.51
C LEU A 34 -1.55 2.02 -9.83
N GLY A 35 -1.96 1.18 -10.79
CA GLY A 35 -2.35 1.61 -12.14
C GLY A 35 -1.17 1.82 -13.11
N GLY A 36 0.08 1.76 -12.62
CA GLY A 36 1.30 1.85 -13.46
C GLY A 36 2.06 0.52 -13.55
N ASP A 37 2.18 -0.20 -12.44
CA ASP A 37 2.95 -1.45 -12.32
C ASP A 37 2.05 -2.68 -12.16
N VAL A 38 2.62 -3.85 -12.47
CA VAL A 38 1.97 -5.15 -12.24
C VAL A 38 2.10 -5.55 -10.77
N LEU A 39 0.97 -5.62 -10.06
CA LEU A 39 0.94 -5.86 -8.60
C LEU A 39 0.73 -7.33 -8.20
N ASN A 40 0.35 -8.20 -9.15
CA ASN A 40 -0.07 -9.57 -8.86
C ASN A 40 1.02 -10.39 -8.14
N GLU A 41 2.27 -10.24 -8.56
CA GLU A 41 3.40 -10.96 -7.95
C GLU A 41 3.65 -10.51 -6.50
N ALA A 42 3.62 -9.20 -6.26
CA ALA A 42 3.77 -8.63 -4.92
C ALA A 42 2.65 -9.07 -3.99
N LEU A 43 1.39 -9.01 -4.46
CA LEU A 43 0.21 -9.38 -3.67
C LEU A 43 0.14 -10.89 -3.41
N ALA A 44 0.61 -11.72 -4.33
CA ALA A 44 0.70 -13.18 -4.15
C ALA A 44 1.89 -13.63 -3.28
N SER A 45 2.91 -12.80 -3.12
CA SER A 45 4.11 -13.11 -2.33
C SER A 45 3.83 -13.26 -0.84
N LYS A 46 4.59 -14.08 -0.10
CA LYS A 46 4.53 -14.12 1.36
C LYS A 46 5.28 -12.96 2.04
N GLN A 47 6.03 -12.18 1.26
CA GLN A 47 6.77 -11.01 1.76
C GLN A 47 5.81 -9.90 2.21
N PRO A 48 6.19 -9.04 3.17
CA PRO A 48 5.34 -7.93 3.59
C PRO A 48 4.96 -7.00 2.44
N VAL A 49 3.69 -6.62 2.40
CA VAL A 49 3.17 -5.61 1.47
C VAL A 49 2.67 -4.43 2.30
N ILE A 50 3.14 -3.24 1.95
CA ILE A 50 2.71 -1.97 2.51
C ILE A 50 1.93 -1.25 1.42
N VAL A 51 0.68 -0.91 1.71
CA VAL A 51 -0.16 -0.12 0.82
C VAL A 51 -0.15 1.32 1.33
N LEU A 52 0.44 2.22 0.54
CA LEU A 52 0.54 3.66 0.82
C LEU A 52 -0.67 4.36 0.19
N GLY A 53 -1.56 4.86 1.05
CA GLY A 53 -2.84 5.45 0.67
C GLY A 53 -2.85 6.97 0.74
N GLY A 54 -3.12 7.62 -0.40
CA GLY A 54 -3.66 8.97 -0.46
C GLY A 54 -5.18 8.95 -0.68
N PRO A 55 -5.83 10.10 -0.98
CA PRO A 55 -7.26 10.18 -1.24
C PRO A 55 -7.61 9.58 -2.60
N ILE A 56 -7.28 8.31 -2.83
CA ILE A 56 -7.95 7.56 -3.87
C ILE A 56 -9.34 7.28 -3.34
N GLY A 57 -10.33 7.90 -3.99
CA GLY A 57 -11.71 7.48 -3.84
C GLY A 57 -11.76 5.97 -4.13
N VAL A 58 -11.89 5.17 -3.07
CA VAL A 58 -12.09 3.70 -3.12
C VAL A 58 -13.38 3.33 -3.87
N TYR A 59 -14.04 4.32 -4.48
CA TYR A 59 -15.36 4.30 -5.07
C TYR A 59 -15.37 4.66 -6.57
N GLU A 60 -14.23 4.94 -7.19
CA GLU A 60 -14.13 5.14 -8.64
C GLU A 60 -13.80 3.83 -9.38
N THR A 61 -14.30 2.68 -8.92
CA THR A 61 -14.12 1.38 -9.58
C THR A 61 -14.71 1.35 -11.00
N GLU A 62 -15.64 2.26 -11.31
CA GLU A 62 -16.15 2.47 -12.67
C GLU A 62 -15.15 3.22 -13.57
N THR A 63 -14.31 4.08 -13.00
CA THR A 63 -13.30 4.86 -13.74
C THR A 63 -11.97 4.11 -13.87
N TYR A 64 -11.66 3.26 -12.89
CA TYR A 64 -10.39 2.53 -12.80
C TYR A 64 -10.61 1.02 -12.62
N PRO A 65 -10.79 0.27 -13.71
CA PRO A 65 -11.05 -1.17 -13.67
C PRO A 65 -9.98 -1.99 -12.92
N TYR A 66 -8.72 -1.51 -12.95
CA TYR A 66 -7.59 -2.13 -12.24
C TYR A 66 -7.75 -2.11 -10.72
N LEU A 67 -8.58 -1.23 -10.15
CA LEU A 67 -8.88 -1.23 -8.72
C LEU A 67 -9.64 -2.48 -8.31
N THR A 68 -10.51 -3.00 -9.17
CA THR A 68 -11.28 -4.22 -8.91
C THR A 68 -10.33 -5.42 -8.76
N ASP A 69 -9.38 -5.56 -9.68
CA ASP A 69 -8.38 -6.63 -9.65
C ASP A 69 -7.45 -6.50 -8.44
N PHE A 70 -7.03 -5.27 -8.12
CA PHE A 70 -6.23 -4.98 -6.94
C PHE A 70 -6.96 -5.35 -5.64
N ILE A 71 -8.21 -4.93 -5.48
CA ILE A 71 -9.04 -5.25 -4.30
C ILE A 71 -9.24 -6.76 -4.20
N ALA A 72 -9.51 -7.45 -5.30
CA ALA A 72 -9.65 -8.90 -5.32
C ALA A 72 -8.37 -9.60 -4.87
N ALA A 73 -7.20 -9.20 -5.39
CA ALA A 73 -5.92 -9.77 -5.03
C ALA A 73 -5.54 -9.47 -3.56
N LEU A 74 -5.78 -8.24 -3.08
CA LEU A 74 -5.56 -7.85 -1.69
C LEU A 74 -6.49 -8.64 -0.75
N THR A 75 -7.75 -8.85 -1.13
CA THR A 75 -8.70 -9.65 -0.35
C THR A 75 -8.23 -11.10 -0.24
N GLN A 76 -7.74 -11.70 -1.32
CA GLN A 76 -7.18 -13.05 -1.30
C GLN A 76 -5.95 -13.14 -0.40
N ARG A 77 -5.08 -12.12 -0.44
CA ARG A 77 -3.90 -12.03 0.40
C ARG A 77 -4.26 -11.96 1.90
N LEU A 78 -5.23 -11.12 2.25
CA LEU A 78 -5.73 -10.99 3.62
C LEU A 78 -6.35 -12.30 4.12
N LYS A 79 -7.13 -13.00 3.27
CA LYS A 79 -7.65 -14.34 3.59
C LYS A 79 -6.56 -15.36 3.87
N LYS A 80 -5.36 -15.20 3.28
CA LYS A 80 -4.19 -16.04 3.51
C LYS A 80 -3.37 -15.62 4.74
N ASN A 81 -3.79 -14.58 5.48
CA ASN A 81 -3.07 -13.98 6.60
C ASN A 81 -1.62 -13.58 6.26
N TYR A 82 -1.38 -13.13 5.02
CA TYR A 82 -0.05 -12.65 4.63
C TYR A 82 0.19 -11.23 5.19
N PRO A 83 1.43 -10.93 5.62
CA PRO A 83 1.76 -9.67 6.28
C PRO A 83 1.43 -8.49 5.38
N THR A 84 0.47 -7.67 5.81
CA THR A 84 -0.06 -6.54 5.04
C THR A 84 -0.26 -5.35 5.97
N LEU A 85 0.30 -4.19 5.62
CA LEU A 85 0.18 -2.95 6.38
C LEU A 85 -0.42 -1.87 5.48
N GLY A 86 -1.54 -1.27 5.88
CA GLY A 86 -2.07 -0.08 5.23
C GLY A 86 -1.59 1.17 5.97
N ILE A 87 -0.91 2.07 5.28
CA ILE A 87 -0.58 3.39 5.81
C ILE A 87 -1.46 4.39 5.06
N PHE A 88 -2.42 4.98 5.76
CA PHE A 88 -3.27 6.03 5.21
C PHE A 88 -2.72 7.38 5.70
N CYS A 89 -2.13 8.19 4.81
CA CYS A 89 -1.78 9.55 5.17
C CYS A 89 -3.02 10.41 4.98
N GLY A 90 -3.79 10.61 6.05
CA GLY A 90 -4.94 11.52 6.03
C GLY A 90 -4.47 12.94 5.68
N PHE A 91 -4.70 13.37 4.44
CA PHE A 91 -4.51 14.75 4.02
C PHE A 91 -5.49 15.63 4.82
N LYS A 92 -4.96 16.54 5.65
CA LYS A 92 -5.73 17.50 6.44
C LYS A 92 -6.45 18.47 5.50
N TYR A 93 -7.79 18.43 5.49
CA TYR A 93 -8.60 19.59 5.12
C TYR A 93 -9.68 19.80 6.19
N SER A 94 -9.60 20.96 6.86
CA SER A 94 -10.59 21.59 7.75
C SER A 94 -11.57 20.69 8.53
N GLY A 95 -11.35 20.50 9.83
CA GLY A 95 -12.45 20.57 10.80
C GLY A 95 -12.66 19.45 11.82
N THR A 96 -12.34 18.18 11.55
CA THR A 96 -12.66 17.10 12.52
C THR A 96 -11.57 16.04 12.54
N THR A 97 -10.83 15.99 13.65
CA THR A 97 -9.72 15.04 13.89
C THR A 97 -10.23 13.66 14.29
N VAL A 98 -9.90 12.63 13.50
CA VAL A 98 -9.76 11.25 13.98
C VAL A 98 -8.26 10.94 13.98
N PRO A 99 -7.61 10.74 15.15
CA PRO A 99 -6.19 10.47 15.19
C PRO A 99 -5.91 9.04 14.71
N CYS A 100 -5.01 8.91 13.73
CA CYS A 100 -4.31 7.67 13.45
C CYS A 100 -3.49 7.29 14.69
N ARG A 101 -3.92 6.26 15.43
CA ARG A 101 -3.10 5.67 16.49
C ARG A 101 -2.07 4.74 15.86
N SER A 102 -0.80 5.01 16.15
CA SER A 102 0.32 4.06 16.11
C SER A 102 0.06 2.87 17.02
#